data_AF-A0A7K3HCR4-F1
#
_entry.id   AF-A0A7K3HCR4-F1
#
_cell.length_a   1.000
_cell.length_b   1.000
_cell.length_c   1.000
_cell.angle_alpha   90.00
_cell.angle_beta   90.00
_cell.angle_gamma   90.00
#
_symmetry.space_group_name_H-M   'P 1'
#
loop_
_entity.id
_entity.type
_entity.pdbx_description
1 polymer ?
#
loop_
_entity_poly.entity_id
_entity_poly.type
_entity_poly.pdbx_seq_one_letter_code
_entity_poly.pdbx_strand_id
1 'polypeptide(L)'
;MFDKNLLDRCISCGFCLPACPTYALTGEETSSPRGRITLMRALETGQLPPDDPTLAEESSFCLGCRACETVCPAGVEYGSLLEQWRDHQWSGRDRPWIARLLMLLVSRPALLRLQGLVRRHARG
;
A
#
# COMPACT_ATOMS: atom_id res chain seq x y z
N MET A 1 9.26 2.10 -9.17
CA MET A 1 8.68 2.15 -7.81
C MET A 1 7.95 0.86 -7.48
N PHE A 2 7.18 0.31 -8.40
CA PHE A 2 6.44 -0.92 -8.19
C PHE A 2 7.11 -2.15 -8.84
N ASP A 3 6.83 -3.35 -8.33
CA ASP A 3 7.23 -4.61 -8.95
C ASP A 3 6.49 -4.80 -10.28
N LYS A 4 7.26 -4.77 -11.37
CA LYS A 4 6.78 -4.91 -12.74
C LYS A 4 6.02 -6.23 -12.97
N ASN A 5 6.45 -7.33 -12.37
CA ASN A 5 5.78 -8.62 -12.54
C ASN A 5 4.36 -8.61 -11.94
N LEU A 6 4.16 -7.88 -10.84
CA LEU A 6 2.84 -7.75 -10.22
C LEU A 6 1.94 -6.82 -11.04
N LEU A 7 2.51 -5.73 -11.57
CA LEU A 7 1.81 -4.74 -12.37
C LEU A 7 1.36 -5.30 -13.73
N ASP A 8 2.21 -6.06 -14.39
CA ASP A 8 1.96 -6.58 -15.74
C ASP A 8 0.90 -7.70 -15.75
N ARG A 9 0.58 -8.32 -14.60
CA ARG A 9 -0.51 -9.30 -14.48
C ARG A 9 -1.90 -8.72 -14.76
N CYS A 10 -2.11 -7.43 -14.50
CA CYS A 10 -3.43 -6.84 -14.68
C CYS A 10 -3.75 -6.68 -16.18
N ILE A 11 -4.66 -7.51 -16.70
CA ILE A 11 -5.10 -7.44 -18.10
C ILE A 11 -6.21 -6.41 -18.36
N SER A 12 -6.46 -5.49 -17.41
CA SER A 12 -7.45 -4.42 -17.50
C SER A 12 -8.91 -4.87 -17.79
N CYS A 13 -9.26 -6.10 -17.42
CA CYS A 13 -10.57 -6.72 -17.72
C CYS A 13 -11.77 -6.13 -16.94
N GLY A 14 -11.55 -5.48 -15.80
CA GLY A 14 -12.60 -4.78 -15.04
C GLY A 14 -13.39 -5.62 -14.03
N PHE A 15 -13.09 -6.92 -13.85
CA PHE A 15 -13.76 -7.77 -12.84
C PHE A 15 -13.65 -7.22 -11.40
N CYS A 16 -12.59 -6.47 -11.12
CA CYS A 16 -12.37 -5.83 -9.83
C CYS A 16 -13.29 -4.61 -9.56
N LEU A 17 -13.93 -4.05 -10.59
CA LEU A 17 -14.74 -2.83 -10.46
C LEU A 17 -15.91 -3.02 -9.48
N PRO A 18 -16.86 -3.97 -9.70
CA PRO A 18 -18.00 -4.15 -8.79
C PRO A 18 -17.60 -4.64 -7.41
N ALA A 19 -16.45 -5.28 -7.26
CA ALA A 19 -15.95 -5.77 -5.97
C ALA A 19 -15.32 -4.66 -5.11
N CYS A 20 -15.02 -3.50 -5.67
CA CYS A 20 -14.33 -2.43 -4.97
C CYS A 20 -15.32 -1.46 -4.31
N PRO A 21 -15.29 -1.30 -2.97
CA PRO A 21 -16.23 -0.42 -2.28
C PRO A 21 -16.01 1.06 -2.61
N THR A 22 -14.77 1.49 -2.87
CA THR A 22 -14.51 2.89 -3.23
C THR A 22 -15.08 3.23 -4.60
N TYR A 23 -14.93 2.33 -5.58
CA TYR A 23 -15.54 2.49 -6.89
C TYR A 23 -17.08 2.46 -6.81
N ALA A 24 -17.65 1.57 -6.00
CA ALA A 24 -19.09 1.51 -5.81
C ALA A 24 -19.67 2.80 -5.22
N LEU A 25 -18.88 3.52 -4.40
CA LEU A 25 -19.28 4.80 -3.83
C LEU A 25 -19.05 5.98 -4.78
N THR A 26 -17.94 6.02 -5.51
CA THR A 26 -17.58 7.18 -6.34
C THR A 26 -18.11 7.09 -7.77
N GLY A 27 -18.25 5.88 -8.34
CA GLY A 27 -18.48 5.68 -9.77
C GLY A 27 -17.26 6.00 -10.65
N GLU A 28 -16.22 6.61 -10.10
CA GLU A 28 -15.01 7.03 -10.80
C GLU A 28 -14.03 5.87 -10.94
N GLU A 29 -13.70 5.50 -12.18
CA GLU A 29 -12.83 4.35 -12.43
C GLU A 29 -11.43 4.54 -11.85
N THR A 30 -10.91 5.77 -11.80
CA THR A 30 -9.64 6.10 -11.13
C THR A 30 -9.62 5.60 -9.68
N SER A 31 -10.77 5.65 -9.00
CA SER A 31 -10.97 5.15 -7.64
C SER A 31 -11.30 3.66 -7.54
N SER A 32 -11.01 2.89 -8.60
CA SER A 32 -11.09 1.44 -8.62
C SER A 32 -9.71 0.77 -8.55
N PRO A 33 -9.62 -0.56 -8.30
CA PRO A 33 -8.34 -1.27 -8.30
C PRO A 33 -7.69 -1.25 -9.68
N ARG A 34 -8.49 -1.35 -10.77
CA ARG A 34 -8.00 -1.24 -12.14
C ARG A 34 -7.46 0.15 -12.44
N GLY A 35 -8.24 1.19 -12.14
CA GLY A 35 -7.81 2.58 -12.37
C GLY A 35 -6.56 2.94 -11.59
N ARG A 36 -6.45 2.48 -10.35
CA ARG A 36 -5.23 2.61 -9.54
C ARG A 36 -4.03 1.93 -10.18
N ILE A 37 -4.18 0.72 -10.71
CA ILE A 37 -3.09 0.07 -11.46
C ILE A 37 -2.73 0.87 -12.73
N THR A 38 -3.72 1.48 -13.40
CA THR A 38 -3.45 2.38 -14.53
C THR A 38 -2.61 3.59 -14.09
N LEU A 39 -2.91 4.20 -12.94
CA LEU A 39 -2.10 5.28 -12.38
C LEU A 39 -0.67 4.81 -12.03
N MET A 40 -0.54 3.63 -11.42
CA MET A 40 0.76 3.02 -11.15
C MET A 40 1.60 2.84 -12.43
N ARG A 41 0.98 2.38 -13.54
CA ARG A 41 1.65 2.26 -14.85
C ARG A 41 2.05 3.61 -15.43
N ALA A 42 1.15 4.59 -15.35
CA ALA A 42 1.42 5.92 -15.84
C ALA A 42 2.64 6.54 -15.12
N LEU A 43 2.77 6.28 -13.82
CA LEU A 43 3.95 6.67 -13.04
C LEU A 43 5.22 5.93 -13.51
N GLU A 44 5.19 4.60 -13.63
CA GLU A 44 6.38 3.83 -14.06
C GLU A 44 6.83 4.15 -15.49
N THR A 45 5.90 4.55 -16.36
CA THR A 45 6.17 4.91 -17.75
C THR A 45 6.55 6.38 -17.93
N GLY A 46 6.54 7.19 -16.85
CA GLY A 46 6.82 8.62 -16.91
C GLY A 46 5.70 9.45 -17.57
N GLN A 47 4.52 8.86 -17.77
CA GLN A 47 3.34 9.58 -18.27
C GLN A 47 2.65 10.40 -17.18
N LEU A 48 2.87 10.05 -15.91
CA LEU A 48 2.38 10.76 -14.74
C LEU A 48 3.56 11.17 -13.86
N PRO A 49 3.66 12.44 -13.44
CA PRO A 49 4.78 12.89 -12.62
C PRO A 49 4.66 12.33 -11.18
N PRO A 50 5.79 12.04 -10.49
CA PRO A 50 5.77 11.44 -9.16
C PRO A 50 5.13 12.28 -8.06
N ASP A 51 5.06 13.59 -8.24
CA ASP A 51 4.46 14.57 -7.33
C ASP A 51 2.98 14.87 -7.63
N ASP A 52 2.37 14.15 -8.58
CA ASP A 52 0.95 14.31 -8.89
C ASP A 52 0.08 14.02 -7.64
N PRO A 53 -0.77 14.97 -7.21
CA PRO A 53 -1.57 14.82 -6.00
C PRO A 53 -2.56 13.64 -6.08
N THR A 54 -2.98 13.26 -7.30
CA THR A 54 -3.88 12.13 -7.54
C THR A 54 -3.28 10.82 -7.02
N LEU A 55 -1.94 10.68 -7.07
CA LEU A 55 -1.27 9.48 -6.56
C LEU A 55 -1.48 9.31 -5.05
N ALA A 56 -1.38 10.43 -4.31
CA ALA A 56 -1.54 10.43 -2.87
C ALA A 56 -3.00 10.20 -2.47
N GLU A 57 -3.91 10.89 -3.15
CA GLU A 57 -5.34 10.74 -2.95
C GLU A 57 -5.79 9.29 -3.16
N GLU A 58 -5.48 8.70 -4.32
CA GLU A 58 -6.00 7.39 -4.67
C GLU A 58 -5.43 6.23 -3.84
N SER A 59 -4.17 6.36 -3.44
CA SER A 59 -3.56 5.41 -2.50
C SER A 59 -4.23 5.45 -1.11
N SER A 60 -4.70 6.63 -0.70
CA SER A 60 -5.30 6.87 0.62
C SER A 60 -6.76 6.46 0.62
N PHE A 61 -7.42 6.66 -0.52
CA PHE A 61 -8.82 6.28 -0.72
C PHE A 61 -9.01 4.77 -0.68
N CYS A 62 -8.02 3.99 -1.15
CA CYS A 62 -8.07 2.53 -1.09
C CYS A 62 -8.10 2.02 0.37
N LEU A 63 -9.15 1.29 0.77
CA LEU A 63 -9.24 0.73 2.13
C LEU A 63 -8.28 -0.43 2.42
N GLY A 64 -7.62 -1.00 1.39
CA GLY A 64 -6.79 -2.20 1.55
C GLY A 64 -7.57 -3.47 1.89
N CYS A 65 -8.88 -3.53 1.57
CA CYS A 65 -9.73 -4.69 1.86
C CYS A 65 -9.45 -5.94 1.01
N ARG A 66 -8.71 -5.80 -0.10
CA ARG A 66 -8.32 -6.89 -1.02
C ARG A 66 -9.47 -7.69 -1.66
N ALA A 67 -10.70 -7.18 -1.59
CA ALA A 67 -11.85 -7.80 -2.26
C ALA A 67 -11.62 -7.99 -3.78
N CYS A 68 -10.88 -7.07 -4.40
CA CYS A 68 -10.50 -7.12 -5.81
C CYS A 68 -9.65 -8.33 -6.20
N GLU A 69 -8.84 -8.87 -5.28
CA GLU A 69 -7.97 -10.02 -5.56
C GLU A 69 -8.79 -11.30 -5.72
N THR A 70 -9.82 -11.46 -4.87
CA THR A 70 -10.69 -12.65 -4.87
C THR A 70 -11.43 -12.86 -6.18
N VAL A 71 -11.75 -11.77 -6.88
CA VAL A 71 -12.49 -11.79 -8.15
C VAL A 71 -11.58 -11.68 -9.38
N CYS A 72 -10.26 -11.50 -9.19
CA CYS A 72 -9.35 -11.24 -10.29
C CYS A 72 -9.00 -12.55 -11.04
N PRO A 73 -9.40 -12.70 -12.32
CA PRO A 73 -9.06 -13.92 -13.07
C PRO A 73 -7.56 -14.02 -13.39
N ALA A 74 -6.83 -12.91 -13.34
CA ALA A 74 -5.40 -12.84 -13.62
C ALA A 74 -4.51 -13.00 -12.37
N GLY A 75 -5.09 -13.17 -11.18
CA GLY A 75 -4.33 -13.37 -9.95
C GLY A 75 -3.41 -12.19 -9.59
N VAL A 76 -3.92 -10.96 -9.74
CA VAL A 76 -3.18 -9.75 -9.35
C VAL A 76 -3.10 -9.65 -7.83
N GLU A 77 -1.88 -9.55 -7.30
CA GLU A 77 -1.61 -9.35 -5.87
C GLU A 77 -1.66 -7.86 -5.51
N TYR A 78 -2.86 -7.30 -5.54
CA TYR A 78 -3.09 -5.85 -5.40
C TYR A 78 -2.58 -5.27 -4.06
N GLY A 79 -2.69 -6.02 -2.96
CA GLY A 79 -2.21 -5.63 -1.64
C GLY A 79 -0.72 -5.34 -1.63
N SER A 80 0.08 -6.18 -2.29
CA SER A 80 1.52 -6.00 -2.43
C SER A 80 1.86 -4.71 -3.18
N LEU A 81 1.08 -4.37 -4.22
CA LEU A 81 1.23 -3.09 -4.95
C LEU A 81 0.82 -1.89 -4.08
N LEU A 82 -0.26 -2.01 -3.31
CA LEU A 82 -0.71 -0.95 -2.40
C LEU A 82 0.30 -0.69 -1.27
N GLU A 83 0.92 -1.73 -0.73
CA GLU A 83 1.97 -1.62 0.28
C GLU A 83 3.19 -0.88 -0.27
N GLN A 84 3.66 -1.26 -1.47
CA GLN A 84 4.74 -0.54 -2.17
C GLN A 84 4.37 0.92 -2.41
N TRP A 85 3.10 1.19 -2.75
CA TRP A 85 2.60 2.55 -2.95
C TRP A 85 2.74 3.39 -1.68
N ARG A 86 2.23 2.86 -0.57
CA ARG A 86 2.18 3.56 0.70
C ARG A 86 3.56 3.69 1.34
N ASP A 87 4.42 2.70 1.19
CA ASP A 87 5.80 2.77 1.68
C ASP A 87 6.59 3.87 0.99
N HIS A 88 6.46 3.99 -0.34
CA HIS A 88 7.11 5.07 -1.09
C HIS A 88 6.61 6.45 -0.65
N GLN A 89 5.29 6.63 -0.49
CA GLN A 89 4.73 7.90 -0.06
C GLN A 89 5.07 8.26 1.38
N TRP A 90 5.09 7.28 2.27
CA TRP A 90 5.49 7.48 3.65
C TRP A 90 6.99 7.76 3.78
N SER A 91 7.80 7.23 2.86
CA SER A 91 9.24 7.51 2.79
C SER A 91 9.55 8.89 2.20
N GLY A 92 8.71 9.40 1.28
CA GLY A 92 8.85 10.73 0.69
C GLY A 92 8.36 11.89 1.58
N ARG A 93 7.51 11.62 2.59
CA ARG A 93 6.98 12.65 3.48
C ARG A 93 7.96 12.92 4.63
N ASP A 94 8.25 14.19 4.90
CA ASP A 94 9.17 14.63 5.97
C ASP A 94 8.83 14.01 7.32
N ARG A 95 9.45 12.86 7.63
CA ARG A 95 9.29 12.20 8.93
C ARG A 95 9.87 13.11 10.01
N PRO A 96 9.06 13.60 10.97
CA PRO A 96 9.59 14.39 12.07
C PRO A 96 10.64 13.56 12.78
N TRP A 97 11.71 14.21 13.24
CA TRP A 97 12.86 13.54 13.85
C TRP A 97 12.45 12.63 15.02
N ILE A 98 11.36 12.96 15.73
CA ILE A 98 10.76 12.14 16.80
C ILE A 98 10.29 10.78 16.26
N ALA A 99 9.62 10.75 15.12
CA ALA A 99 9.16 9.50 14.51
C ALA A 99 10.35 8.61 14.11
N ARG A 100 11.46 9.21 13.62
CA ARG A 100 12.71 8.48 13.33
C ARG A 100 13.29 7.87 14.60
N LEU A 101 13.36 8.64 15.69
CA LEU A 101 13.86 8.19 16.98
C LEU A 101 13.01 7.02 17.54
N LEU A 102 11.68 7.15 17.53
CA LEU A 102 10.76 6.10 17.99
C LEU A 102 10.92 4.81 17.19
N MET A 103 11.01 4.90 15.86
CA MET A 103 11.23 3.72 15.01
C MET A 103 12.58 3.04 15.27
N LEU A 104 13.65 3.80 15.48
CA LEU A 104 14.96 3.25 15.87
C LEU A 104 14.93 2.56 17.24
N LEU A 105 14.09 3.03 18.15
CA LEU A 105 13.95 2.47 19.49
C LEU A 105 13.12 1.17 19.48
N VAL A 106 12.04 1.13 18.70
CA VAL A 106 11.17 -0.04 18.53
C VAL A 106 11.82 -1.15 17.70
N SER A 107 12.61 -0.80 16.68
CA SER A 107 13.31 -1.78 15.84
C SER A 107 14.53 -2.45 16.50
N ARG A 108 14.84 -2.12 17.75
CA ARG A 108 15.92 -2.75 18.53
C ARG A 108 15.40 -3.98 19.31
N PRO A 109 15.65 -5.21 18.85
CA PRO A 109 15.13 -6.42 19.48
C PRO A 109 15.63 -6.63 20.92
N ALA A 110 16.76 -6.01 21.30
CA ALA A 110 17.27 -6.03 22.67
C ALA A 110 16.31 -5.40 23.69
N LEU A 111 15.59 -4.33 23.32
CA LEU A 111 14.60 -3.66 24.17
C LEU A 111 13.32 -4.50 24.34
N LEU A 112 12.90 -5.20 23.29
CA LEU A 112 11.77 -6.14 23.36
C LEU A 112 12.12 -7.39 24.19
N ARG A 113 13.37 -7.86 24.11
CA ARG A 113 13.87 -8.99 24.93
C ARG A 113 13.96 -8.67 26.42
N LEU A 114 14.20 -7.41 26.78
CA LEU A 114 14.20 -6.94 28.18
C LEU A 114 12.82 -7.12 28.85
N GLN A 115 11.72 -7.01 28.11
CA GLN A 115 10.38 -7.31 28.63
C GLN A 115 10.23 -8.79 29.01
N GLY A 116 10.91 -9.70 28.28
CA GLY A 116 10.97 -11.12 28.62
C GLY A 116 11.76 -11.43 29.90
N LEU A 117 12.76 -10.62 30.23
CA LEU A 117 13.53 -10.70 31.47
C LEU A 117 12.72 -10.23 32.68
N VAL A 118 11.96 -9.13 32.54
CA VAL A 118 11.05 -8.63 33.59
C VAL A 118 9.93 -9.64 33.88
N ARG A 119 9.38 -10.30 32.84
CA ARG A 119 8.36 -11.36 33.00
C ARG A 119 8.89 -12.63 33.68
N ARG A 120 10.19 -12.95 33.57
CA ARG A 120 10.82 -14.07 34.30
C ARG A 120 11.00 -13.76 35.78
N HIS A 121 11.16 -12.50 36.16
CA HIS A 121 11.33 -12.09 37.55
C HIS A 121 10.00 -11.95 38.31
N ALA A 122 8.89 -11.74 37.60
CA ALA A 122 7.54 -11.66 38.20
C ALA A 122 6.83 -13.02 38.41
N ARG A 123 7.53 -14.15 38.17
CA ARG A 123 7.03 -15.52 38.41
C ARG A 123 7.90 -16.33 39.40
N GLY A 124 8.82 -15.65 40.10
CA GLY A 124 9.63 -16.23 41.17
C GLY A 124 9.07 -15.87 42.54
#